data_AF-A0A7Y7QYP7-F1
#
_entry.id   AF-A0A7Y7QYP7-F1
#
_cell.length_a   1.000
_cell.length_b   1.000
_cell.length_c   1.000
_cell.angle_alpha   90.00
_cell.angle_beta   90.00
_cell.angle_gamma   90.00
#
_symmetry.space_group_name_H-M   'P 1'
#
loop_
_entity.id
_entity.type
_entity.pdbx_description
1 polymer ?
#
loop_
_entity_poly.entity_id
_entity_poly.type
_entity_poly.pdbx_seq_one_letter_code
_entity_poly.pdbx_strand_id
1 'polypeptide(L)'
;MADIRDLPVMTEADAKALGFAGFNNVPHKPIDLPDGAFTITVKTSDGRRATFCFMPYGDGPARFVDIQFHDRGTSIPNANGGQMPTFNSFCITKGGRHIVDTRALTEDIKPSIMVLLLDTAVEEQERAAILAGEAKA
;
A
#
# COMPACT_ATOMS: atom_id res chain seq x y z
N MET A 1 -20.08 2.09 -17.19
CA MET A 1 -18.83 1.57 -16.61
C MET A 1 -18.90 0.07 -16.61
N ALA A 2 -17.80 -0.62 -16.95
CA ALA A 2 -17.74 -2.08 -16.85
C ALA A 2 -17.84 -2.50 -15.37
N ASP A 3 -18.48 -3.63 -15.09
CA ASP A 3 -18.50 -4.22 -13.75
C ASP A 3 -17.09 -4.71 -13.40
N ILE A 4 -16.60 -4.37 -12.20
CA ILE A 4 -15.26 -4.79 -11.77
C ILE A 4 -15.13 -6.31 -11.70
N ARG A 5 -16.24 -7.06 -11.54
CA ARG A 5 -16.25 -8.52 -11.58
C ARG A 5 -15.92 -9.06 -12.97
N ASP A 6 -16.18 -8.30 -14.02
CA ASP A 6 -16.03 -8.71 -15.41
C ASP A 6 -14.64 -8.40 -16.00
N LEU A 7 -13.78 -7.62 -15.31
CA LEU A 7 -12.42 -7.40 -15.80
C LEU A 7 -11.67 -8.74 -15.90
N PRO A 8 -10.81 -8.96 -16.89
CA PRO A 8 -10.09 -10.21 -17.05
C PRO A 8 -9.25 -10.51 -15.81
N VAL A 9 -9.37 -11.74 -15.30
CA VAL A 9 -8.40 -12.29 -14.36
C VAL A 9 -7.32 -12.96 -15.20
N MET A 10 -6.09 -12.51 -15.00
CA MET A 10 -4.90 -12.99 -15.70
C MET A 10 -4.16 -14.03 -14.87
N THR A 11 -3.38 -14.89 -15.53
CA THR A 11 -2.44 -15.76 -14.83
C THR A 11 -1.24 -14.97 -14.32
N GLU A 12 -0.43 -15.53 -13.42
CA GLU A 12 0.85 -14.92 -13.03
C GLU A 12 1.79 -14.74 -14.23
N ALA A 13 1.77 -15.68 -15.18
CA ALA A 13 2.60 -15.60 -16.38
C ALA A 13 2.20 -14.40 -17.26
N ASP A 14 0.91 -14.16 -17.44
CA ASP A 14 0.40 -13.01 -18.18
C ASP A 14 0.75 -11.69 -17.48
N ALA A 15 0.61 -11.63 -16.15
CA ALA A 15 0.98 -10.46 -15.37
C ALA A 15 2.47 -10.12 -15.51
N LYS A 16 3.34 -11.14 -15.42
CA LYS A 16 4.79 -10.99 -15.65
C LYS A 16 5.10 -10.51 -17.07
N ALA A 17 4.41 -11.03 -18.08
CA ALA A 17 4.59 -10.62 -19.46
C ALA A 17 4.23 -9.13 -19.69
N LEU A 18 3.35 -8.58 -18.86
CA LEU A 18 2.96 -7.17 -18.86
C LEU A 18 3.80 -6.29 -17.92
N GLY A 19 4.83 -6.85 -17.27
CA GLY A 19 5.74 -6.10 -16.39
C GLY A 19 5.28 -5.99 -14.93
N PHE A 20 4.20 -6.65 -14.53
CA PHE A 20 3.82 -6.75 -13.12
C PHE A 20 4.70 -7.77 -12.38
N ALA A 21 4.90 -7.55 -11.08
CA ALA A 21 5.46 -8.57 -10.22
C ALA A 21 4.47 -9.74 -10.09
N GLY A 22 4.96 -10.97 -10.22
CA GLY A 22 4.16 -12.16 -9.91
C GLY A 22 4.14 -12.46 -8.41
N PHE A 23 3.14 -13.22 -7.96
CA PHE A 23 3.04 -13.63 -6.56
C PHE A 23 2.51 -15.06 -6.43
N ASN A 24 3.36 -16.02 -6.08
CA ASN A 24 2.96 -17.39 -5.71
C ASN A 24 1.99 -18.08 -6.70
N ASN A 25 2.10 -17.81 -8.01
CA ASN A 25 1.20 -18.35 -9.03
C ASN A 25 -0.30 -18.08 -8.79
N VAL A 26 -0.63 -16.98 -8.09
CA VAL A 26 -2.01 -16.58 -7.86
C VAL A 26 -2.57 -15.79 -9.05
N PRO A 27 -3.89 -15.81 -9.29
CA PRO A 27 -4.49 -15.00 -10.34
C PRO A 27 -4.38 -13.50 -10.07
N HIS A 28 -4.20 -12.72 -11.13
CA HIS A 28 -4.05 -11.26 -11.08
C HIS A 28 -5.28 -10.55 -11.64
N LYS A 29 -5.69 -9.47 -11.00
CA LYS A 29 -6.73 -8.56 -11.49
C LYS A 29 -6.08 -7.20 -11.78
N PRO A 30 -5.67 -6.93 -13.02
CA PRO A 30 -5.13 -5.62 -13.38
C PRO A 30 -6.26 -4.57 -13.35
N ILE A 31 -5.96 -3.40 -12.79
CA ILE A 31 -6.85 -2.24 -12.77
C ILE A 31 -6.00 -1.06 -13.21
N ASP A 32 -6.32 -0.51 -14.38
CA ASP A 32 -5.78 0.78 -14.81
C ASP A 32 -6.46 1.88 -14.00
N LEU A 33 -5.64 2.64 -13.26
CA LEU A 33 -6.12 3.74 -12.44
C LEU A 33 -6.24 5.00 -13.30
N PRO A 34 -7.31 5.79 -13.14
CA PRO A 34 -7.35 7.12 -13.71
C PRO A 34 -6.36 8.04 -12.97
N ASP A 35 -5.98 9.15 -13.61
CA ASP A 35 -5.30 10.25 -12.93
C ASP A 35 -6.20 10.84 -11.82
N GLY A 36 -5.56 11.37 -10.77
CA GLY A 36 -6.25 11.89 -9.59
C GLY A 36 -6.42 10.86 -8.47
N ALA A 37 -7.25 11.22 -7.49
CA ALA A 37 -7.53 10.37 -6.34
C ALA A 37 -8.44 9.18 -6.74
N PHE A 38 -8.05 7.97 -6.36
CA PHE A 38 -8.86 6.78 -6.63
C PHE A 38 -8.72 5.74 -5.52
N THR A 39 -9.80 5.03 -5.18
CA THR A 39 -9.78 3.98 -4.14
C THR A 39 -10.15 2.62 -4.69
N ILE A 40 -9.42 1.59 -4.25
CA ILE A 40 -9.81 0.18 -4.40
C ILE A 40 -10.11 -0.37 -3.01
N THR A 41 -11.31 -0.90 -2.80
CA THR A 41 -11.72 -1.54 -1.56
C THR A 41 -11.97 -3.02 -1.80
N VAL A 42 -11.50 -3.86 -0.88
CA VAL A 42 -11.70 -5.31 -0.93
C VAL A 42 -12.41 -5.78 0.33
N LYS A 43 -13.15 -6.88 0.20
CA LYS A 43 -13.79 -7.59 1.31
C LYS A 43 -13.57 -9.08 1.13
N THR A 44 -13.01 -9.75 2.13
CA THR A 44 -12.86 -11.21 2.14
C THR A 44 -14.22 -11.89 2.33
N SER A 45 -14.28 -13.19 2.03
CA SER A 45 -15.51 -13.99 2.23
C SER A 45 -15.96 -14.01 3.70
N ASP A 46 -15.03 -13.87 4.65
CA ASP A 46 -15.30 -13.76 6.08
C ASP A 46 -15.43 -12.33 6.59
N GLY A 47 -15.55 -11.35 5.68
CA GLY A 47 -15.99 -9.99 6.00
C GLY A 47 -14.89 -8.99 6.38
N ARG A 48 -13.61 -9.38 6.35
CA ARG A 48 -12.48 -8.46 6.57
C ARG A 48 -12.30 -7.52 5.38
N ARG A 49 -12.09 -6.24 5.67
CA ARG A 49 -12.07 -5.15 4.70
C ARG A 49 -10.73 -4.41 4.76
N ALA A 50 -10.22 -4.12 3.57
CA ALA A 50 -9.09 -3.21 3.40
C ALA A 50 -9.41 -2.20 2.29
N THR A 51 -8.82 -1.01 2.40
CA THR A 51 -8.91 0.03 1.38
C THR A 51 -7.52 0.50 1.02
N PHE A 52 -7.28 0.59 -0.29
CA PHE A 52 -6.09 1.15 -0.92
C PHE A 52 -6.51 2.48 -1.55
N CYS A 53 -6.00 3.58 -1.04
CA CYS A 53 -6.27 4.92 -1.55
C CYS A 53 -5.05 5.42 -2.31
N PHE A 54 -5.19 5.59 -3.62
CA PHE A 54 -4.17 6.08 -4.53
C PHE A 54 -4.33 7.59 -4.66
N MET A 55 -3.26 8.32 -4.36
CA MET A 55 -3.30 9.78 -4.28
C MET A 55 -2.10 10.40 -5.00
N PRO A 56 -2.30 11.47 -5.78
CA PRO A 56 -1.21 12.29 -6.31
C PRO A 56 -0.74 13.32 -5.26
N TYR A 57 0.44 13.92 -5.46
CA TYR A 57 0.85 15.14 -4.73
C TYR A 57 0.32 16.44 -5.36
N GLY A 58 -0.41 16.35 -6.48
CA GLY A 58 -0.96 17.45 -7.28
C GLY A 58 -1.90 16.90 -8.37
N ASP A 59 -1.86 17.48 -9.56
CA ASP A 59 -2.55 16.88 -10.71
C ASP A 59 -1.74 15.71 -11.30
N GLY A 60 -2.43 14.73 -11.90
CA GLY A 60 -1.83 13.61 -12.61
C GLY A 60 -1.86 12.27 -11.85
N PRO A 61 -0.94 11.34 -12.16
CA PRO A 61 -0.95 9.99 -11.61
C PRO A 61 -0.70 9.95 -10.11
N ALA A 62 -1.20 8.89 -9.46
CA ALA A 62 -0.92 8.63 -8.05
C ALA A 62 0.58 8.46 -7.77
N ARG A 63 1.03 8.96 -6.62
CA ARG A 63 2.42 8.95 -6.15
C ARG A 63 2.64 8.18 -4.85
N PHE A 64 1.55 7.88 -4.14
CA PHE A 64 1.57 7.04 -2.96
C PHE A 64 0.24 6.27 -2.82
N VAL A 65 0.27 5.25 -1.96
CA VAL A 65 -0.90 4.44 -1.62
C VAL A 65 -1.05 4.40 -0.11
N ASP A 66 -2.15 4.94 0.39
CA ASP A 66 -2.56 4.73 1.78
C ASP A 66 -3.32 3.41 1.90
N ILE A 67 -2.95 2.61 2.88
CA ILE A 67 -3.57 1.32 3.17
C ILE A 67 -4.20 1.37 4.55
N GLN A 68 -5.49 1.08 4.60
CA GLN A 68 -6.28 0.98 5.82
C GLN A 68 -6.92 -0.39 5.95
N PHE A 69 -6.85 -0.96 7.15
CA PHE A 69 -7.55 -2.18 7.52
C PHE A 69 -8.61 -1.86 8.57
N HIS A 70 -9.86 -2.23 8.31
CA HIS A 70 -11.01 -1.73 9.06
C HIS A 70 -11.46 -2.66 10.19
N ASP A 71 -11.06 -3.93 10.15
CA ASP A 71 -11.71 -5.01 10.91
C ASP A 71 -10.83 -5.61 12.01
N ARG A 72 -9.81 -4.88 12.46
CA ARG A 72 -8.99 -5.34 13.60
C ARG A 72 -9.78 -5.30 14.93
N GLY A 73 -10.73 -4.37 15.06
CA GLY A 73 -11.50 -4.17 16.28
C GLY A 73 -10.83 -3.27 17.32
N THR A 74 -9.75 -2.57 16.98
CA THR A 74 -9.11 -1.55 17.83
C THR A 74 -8.91 -0.24 17.07
N SER A 75 -8.89 0.88 17.79
CA SER A 75 -8.76 2.22 17.21
C SER A 75 -7.95 3.14 18.12
N ILE A 76 -7.40 4.21 17.52
CA ILE A 76 -6.76 5.33 18.21
C ILE A 76 -7.44 6.66 17.84
N PRO A 77 -7.40 7.69 18.71
CA PRO A 77 -7.87 9.02 18.36
C PRO A 77 -7.10 9.60 17.16
N ASN A 78 -7.79 10.35 16.31
CA ASN A 78 -7.18 11.10 15.22
C ASN A 78 -7.16 12.62 15.50
N ALA A 79 -6.40 13.36 14.68
CA ALA A 79 -6.23 14.81 14.84
C ALA A 79 -7.53 15.62 14.74
N ASN A 80 -8.57 15.07 14.13
CA ASN A 80 -9.87 15.72 13.90
C ASN A 80 -10.93 15.31 14.92
N GLY A 81 -10.53 14.72 16.06
CA GLY A 81 -11.45 14.28 17.12
C GLY A 81 -12.23 13.00 16.81
N GLY A 82 -11.90 12.32 15.71
CA GLY A 82 -12.44 11.01 15.33
C GLY A 82 -11.60 9.85 15.85
N GLN A 83 -11.95 8.65 15.40
CA GLN A 83 -11.20 7.41 15.66
C GLN A 83 -10.69 6.84 14.35
N MET A 84 -9.49 6.26 14.37
CA MET A 84 -8.93 5.54 13.24
C MET A 84 -8.63 4.10 13.65
N PRO A 85 -9.02 3.10 12.84
CA PRO A 85 -8.70 1.71 13.14
C PRO A 85 -7.18 1.52 13.13
N THR A 86 -6.65 0.69 14.02
CA THR A 86 -5.24 0.26 13.94
C THR A 86 -5.13 -1.04 13.16
N PHE A 87 -3.92 -1.40 12.74
CA PHE A 87 -3.66 -2.65 12.03
C PHE A 87 -2.28 -3.21 12.34
N ASN A 88 -2.06 -4.45 11.93
CA ASN A 88 -0.76 -5.10 11.99
C ASN A 88 -0.21 -5.21 10.57
N SER A 89 1.03 -4.81 10.38
CA SER A 89 1.85 -4.97 9.19
C SER A 89 3.28 -5.40 9.54
N PHE A 90 3.94 -6.03 8.58
CA PHE A 90 5.37 -6.31 8.64
C PHE A 90 5.97 -6.32 7.23
N CYS A 91 7.25 -5.99 7.11
CA CYS A 91 7.99 -5.97 5.85
C CYS A 91 9.02 -7.10 5.83
N ILE A 92 8.96 -7.98 4.82
CA ILE A 92 9.87 -9.11 4.66
C ILE A 92 11.05 -8.70 3.74
N THR A 93 12.27 -8.96 4.18
CA THR A 93 13.50 -8.77 3.39
C THR A 93 14.24 -10.09 3.15
N LYS A 94 15.43 -10.03 2.55
CA LYS A 94 16.29 -11.18 2.21
C LYS A 94 16.38 -12.18 3.36
N GLY A 95 16.07 -13.44 3.05
CA GLY A 95 16.09 -14.54 4.02
C GLY A 95 14.88 -14.58 4.96
N GLY A 96 13.76 -13.91 4.64
CA GLY A 96 12.54 -13.95 5.44
C GLY A 96 12.58 -13.05 6.68
N ARG A 97 13.55 -12.13 6.77
CA ARG A 97 13.70 -11.23 7.92
C ARG A 97 12.60 -10.17 7.94
N HIS A 98 12.02 -9.89 9.11
CA HIS A 98 11.04 -8.83 9.27
C HIS A 98 11.70 -7.59 9.89
N ILE A 99 12.08 -6.62 9.06
CA ILE A 99 12.77 -5.40 9.55
C ILE A 99 11.82 -4.39 10.17
N VAL A 100 10.54 -4.46 9.79
CA VAL A 100 9.44 -3.72 10.40
C VAL A 100 8.40 -4.76 10.76
N ASP A 101 8.02 -4.87 12.03
CA ASP A 101 6.94 -5.74 12.50
C ASP A 101 6.13 -5.04 13.59
N THR A 102 4.99 -4.51 13.19
CA THR A 102 4.14 -3.69 14.06
C THR A 102 3.33 -4.52 15.04
N ARG A 103 3.34 -5.86 14.91
CA ARG A 103 2.71 -6.77 15.89
C ARG A 103 3.38 -6.68 17.24
N ALA A 104 4.68 -6.38 17.27
CA ALA A 104 5.48 -6.21 18.49
C ALA A 104 5.22 -4.89 19.23
N LEU A 105 4.47 -3.95 18.63
CA LEU A 105 4.18 -2.64 19.22
C LEU A 105 3.00 -2.69 20.19
N THR A 106 2.99 -1.77 21.18
CA THR A 106 1.85 -1.52 22.07
C THR A 106 0.76 -0.73 21.34
N GLU A 107 -0.50 -0.86 21.77
CA GLU A 107 -1.67 -0.38 21.02
C GLU A 107 -1.66 1.13 20.76
N ASP A 108 -1.11 1.92 21.69
CA ASP A 108 -0.99 3.38 21.61
C ASP A 108 -0.04 3.90 20.53
N ILE A 109 0.89 3.05 20.08
CA ILE A 109 1.86 3.37 19.01
C ILE A 109 1.66 2.49 17.77
N LYS A 110 0.55 1.75 17.68
CA LYS A 110 0.25 0.96 16.49
C LYS A 110 -0.17 1.85 15.33
N PRO A 111 0.20 1.48 14.09
CA PRO A 111 -0.17 2.26 12.94
C PRO A 111 -1.68 2.16 12.68
N SER A 112 -2.24 3.26 12.19
CA SER A 112 -3.61 3.35 11.69
C SER A 112 -3.70 3.52 10.17
N ILE A 113 -2.63 3.97 9.53
CA ILE A 113 -2.41 3.93 8.07
C ILE A 113 -1.01 3.39 7.76
N MET A 114 -0.87 2.59 6.69
CA MET A 114 0.44 2.30 6.06
C MET A 114 0.52 3.04 4.73
N VAL A 115 1.61 3.76 4.50
CA VAL A 115 1.84 4.47 3.23
C VAL A 115 2.89 3.71 2.42
N LEU A 116 2.52 3.30 1.20
CA LEU A 116 3.45 2.77 0.21
C LEU A 116 3.82 3.90 -0.76
N LEU A 117 5.11 4.24 -0.83
CA LEU A 117 5.62 5.23 -1.78
C LEU A 117 5.88 4.57 -3.15
N LEU A 118 5.60 5.30 -4.22
CA LEU A 118 5.74 4.84 -5.61
C LEU A 118 6.90 5.52 -6.34
N ASP A 119 7.95 5.87 -5.59
CA ASP A 119 9.14 6.52 -6.13
C ASP A 119 9.85 5.60 -7.13
N THR A 120 10.36 6.19 -8.20
CA THR A 120 11.21 5.51 -9.18
C THR A 120 12.60 5.24 -8.59
N ALA A 121 13.33 4.31 -9.21
CA ALA A 121 14.71 4.03 -8.80
C ALA A 121 15.62 5.27 -8.88
N VAL A 122 15.34 6.19 -9.81
CA VAL A 122 16.09 7.46 -9.94
C VAL A 122 15.78 8.38 -8.76
N GLU A 123 14.51 8.58 -8.44
CA GLU A 123 14.08 9.42 -7.30
C GLU A 123 14.62 8.87 -5.96
N GLU A 124 14.63 7.55 -5.79
CA GLU A 124 15.24 6.91 -4.61
C GLU A 124 16.77 7.14 -4.54
N GLN A 125 17.47 7.09 -5.67
CA GLN A 125 18.91 7.39 -5.74
C GLN A 125 19.19 8.86 -5.44
N GLU A 126 18.40 9.78 -5.98
CA GLU A 126 18.50 11.22 -5.72
C GLU A 126 18.26 11.52 -4.24
N ARG A 127 17.21 10.93 -3.64
CA ARG A 127 16.92 11.04 -2.21
C ARG A 127 18.09 10.51 -1.36
N ALA A 128 18.64 9.35 -1.72
CA ALA A 128 19.79 8.78 -1.02
C ALA A 128 21.03 9.69 -1.12
N ALA A 129 21.25 10.33 -2.28
CA ALA A 129 22.34 11.28 -2.47
C ALA A 129 22.17 12.55 -1.63
N ILE A 130 20.94 13.08 -1.51
CA ILE A 130 20.62 14.20 -0.62
C ILE A 130 20.92 13.83 0.83
N LEU A 131 20.42 12.67 1.30
CA LEU A 131 20.64 12.21 2.67
C LEU A 131 22.12 11.94 2.98
N ALA A 132 22.90 11.48 1.98
CA ALA A 132 24.34 11.34 2.11
C ALA A 132 25.09 12.69 2.09
N GLY A 133 24.51 13.71 1.43
CA GLY A 133 25.05 15.06 1.27
C GLY A 133 24.71 16.04 2.40
N GLU A 134 23.65 15.80 3.18
CA GLU A 134 23.33 16.54 4.41
C GLU A 134 24.32 16.29 5.58
N ALA A 135 25.43 15.57 5.32
CA ALA A 135 26.63 15.56 6.16
C ALA A 135 27.62 16.72 5.86
N LYS A 136 27.31 17.65 4.95
CA LYS A 136 28.09 18.89 4.77
C LYS A 136 27.17 20.11 4.67
N ALA A 137 26.88 20.69 5.83
CA ALA A 137 26.68 22.14 5.94
C ALA A 137 27.94 22.90 5.52
#